data_AF-A0A7J4U187-F1
#
_entry.id   AF-A0A7J4U187-F1
#
_cell.length_a   1.000
_cell.length_b   1.000
_cell.length_c   1.000
_cell.angle_alpha   90.00
_cell.angle_beta   90.00
_cell.angle_gamma   90.00
#
_symmetry.space_group_name_H-M   'P 1'
#
loop_
_entity.id
_entity.type
_entity.pdbx_description
1 polymer ?
#
loop_
_entity_poly.entity_id
_entity_poly.type
_entity_poly.pdbx_seq_one_letter_code
_entity_poly.pdbx_strand_id
1 'polypeptide(L)'
;MEATPGDRVRVELDTEGGTTVLEGRVLPPAAPKHLTLKLINGYNVSHRNDRILNLDVLETTAAPASTDAPSPPAEESDLPSVHVIHTGGTIASKVDYTTGAVTASFEPEELRSNVPELAGMARLSTTKLGNMFSDDLRPQHWNKMAAACAEAFANGARGVVVTHGTDTLHHSAAALAFSFAGQGTRPAGPIVFVGSQRSSDRGSSDAAENLIAAVHWAAHGPRPSGGMGDATVVVMHAASDDGTCAVLPGVAARKMHSTRRDAFRALNAAVLAHIEVSHAGCQHSLNEGYAKAIEADEGRPLAESPGTYRTDLNLPQLTANAWLRAEHIEALAATGPAAIIIHGTGLGHVPMSDPEGDAPENKDMWKALMRASNRKLPLIITTQCLEGPVDMNVYAKGREQQGLDLLGHGLTCHADTAAVKVHYLLSADLSLQEHLP
;
A
#
# COMPACT_ATOMS: atom_id res chain seq x y z
N MET A 1 36.74 12.78 -22.50
CA MET A 1 36.28 11.53 -21.86
C MET A 1 34.94 11.90 -21.22
N GLU A 2 33.84 11.22 -21.56
CA GLU A 2 32.55 11.53 -20.93
C GLU A 2 32.63 11.14 -19.45
N ALA A 3 32.56 12.12 -18.55
CA ALA A 3 32.50 11.84 -17.13
C ALA A 3 31.14 11.22 -16.78
N THR A 4 31.16 10.18 -15.97
CA THR A 4 29.97 9.44 -15.58
C THR A 4 29.52 9.80 -14.17
N PRO A 5 28.23 9.64 -13.82
CA PRO A 5 27.77 9.88 -12.46
C PRO A 5 28.61 9.13 -11.43
N GLY A 6 29.10 9.86 -10.42
CA GLY A 6 30.00 9.39 -9.37
C GLY A 6 31.44 9.94 -9.50
N ASP A 7 31.90 10.19 -10.73
CA ASP A 7 33.28 10.60 -11.00
C ASP A 7 33.58 11.94 -10.37
N ARG A 8 34.76 12.08 -9.76
CA ARG A 8 35.24 13.38 -9.29
C ARG A 8 35.89 14.09 -10.47
N VAL A 9 35.39 15.29 -10.76
CA VAL A 9 35.81 16.08 -11.91
C VAL A 9 36.19 17.48 -11.48
N ARG A 10 37.10 18.08 -12.24
CA ARG A 10 37.38 19.52 -12.26
C ARG A 10 36.83 20.07 -13.57
N VAL A 11 35.96 21.07 -13.48
CA VAL A 11 35.25 21.64 -14.63
C VAL A 11 35.52 23.13 -14.69
N GLU A 12 36.01 23.59 -15.83
CA GLU A 12 36.15 25.00 -16.15
C GLU A 12 34.90 25.45 -16.92
N LEU A 13 34.26 26.51 -16.44
CA LEU A 13 32.93 26.96 -16.88
C LEU A 13 32.98 28.44 -17.27
N ASP A 14 32.28 28.77 -18.35
CA ASP A 14 31.95 30.14 -18.71
C ASP A 14 30.64 30.57 -18.03
N THR A 15 30.70 31.62 -17.20
CA THR A 15 29.54 32.16 -16.47
C THR A 15 29.34 33.63 -16.79
N GLU A 16 28.19 34.19 -16.41
CA GLU A 16 27.92 35.62 -16.61
C GLU A 16 28.91 36.53 -15.86
N GLY A 17 29.58 36.03 -14.82
CA GLY A 17 30.63 36.72 -14.08
C GLY A 17 32.05 36.46 -14.61
N GLY A 18 32.20 35.77 -15.73
CA GLY A 18 33.48 35.32 -16.29
C GLY A 18 33.77 33.84 -16.04
N THR A 19 34.96 33.40 -16.43
CA THR A 19 35.39 32.00 -16.30
C THR A 19 35.61 31.61 -14.84
N THR A 20 35.07 30.47 -14.43
CA THR A 20 35.25 29.90 -13.09
C THR A 20 35.61 28.42 -13.18
N VAL A 21 36.24 27.90 -12.13
CA VAL A 21 36.61 26.49 -12.01
C VAL A 21 35.90 25.88 -10.82
N LEU A 22 35.14 24.82 -11.07
CA LEU A 22 34.43 24.06 -10.04
C LEU A 22 35.01 22.66 -9.95
N GLU A 23 35.05 22.14 -8.72
CA GLU A 23 35.44 20.76 -8.47
C GLU A 23 34.36 20.06 -7.66
N GLY A 24 33.97 18.87 -8.09
CA GLY A 24 32.88 18.13 -7.49
C GLY A 24 32.69 16.75 -8.09
N ARG A 25 31.75 15.98 -7.53
CA ARG A 25 31.35 14.69 -8.10
C ARG A 25 30.21 14.87 -9.08
N VAL A 26 30.26 14.19 -10.22
CA VAL A 26 29.18 14.20 -11.20
C VAL A 26 27.95 13.53 -10.62
N LEU A 27 26.80 14.18 -10.71
CA LEU A 27 25.49 13.64 -10.38
C LEU A 27 24.70 13.37 -11.67
N PRO A 28 23.60 12.59 -11.60
CA PRO A 28 22.62 12.57 -12.67
C PRO A 28 22.20 14.01 -13.06
N PRO A 29 22.11 14.31 -14.37
CA PRO A 29 21.88 15.66 -14.82
C PRO A 29 20.47 16.14 -14.43
N ALA A 30 20.37 17.33 -13.84
CA ALA A 30 19.10 17.92 -13.41
C ALA A 30 18.15 18.25 -14.57
N ALA A 31 18.67 18.36 -15.80
CA ALA A 31 17.91 18.58 -17.03
C ALA A 31 18.71 18.07 -18.25
N PRO A 32 18.07 17.84 -19.41
CA PRO A 32 18.79 17.50 -20.64
C PRO A 32 19.89 18.53 -20.95
N LYS A 33 21.04 18.05 -21.46
CA LYS A 33 22.21 18.88 -21.83
C LYS A 33 22.79 19.71 -20.67
N HIS A 34 22.67 19.24 -19.43
CA HIS A 34 23.33 19.83 -18.27
C HIS A 34 24.32 18.85 -17.65
N LEU A 35 25.35 19.39 -17.01
CA LEU A 35 26.22 18.70 -16.08
C LEU A 35 25.84 19.17 -14.68
N THR A 36 25.48 18.23 -13.82
CA THR A 36 25.21 18.50 -12.40
C THR A 36 26.39 17.98 -11.58
N LEU A 37 26.94 18.84 -10.72
CA LEU A 37 28.06 18.52 -9.83
C LEU A 37 27.62 18.70 -8.38
N LYS A 38 28.02 17.78 -7.52
CA LYS A 38 28.04 17.96 -6.07
C LYS A 38 29.41 18.50 -5.66
N LEU A 39 29.44 19.77 -5.27
CA LEU A 39 30.66 20.44 -4.83
C LEU A 39 31.15 19.87 -3.49
N ILE A 40 32.42 20.11 -3.18
CA ILE A 40 33.06 19.67 -1.92
C ILE A 40 32.32 20.20 -0.68
N ASN A 41 31.73 21.39 -0.78
CA ASN A 41 30.93 22.00 0.29
C ASN A 41 29.50 21.41 0.43
N GLY A 42 29.15 20.41 -0.39
CA GLY A 42 27.88 19.69 -0.34
C GLY A 42 26.75 20.26 -1.20
N TYR A 43 26.94 21.44 -1.82
CA TYR A 43 25.94 22.03 -2.70
C TYR A 43 25.94 21.38 -4.08
N ASN A 44 24.74 21.21 -4.64
CA ASN A 44 24.57 20.79 -6.03
C ASN A 44 24.52 22.02 -6.93
N VAL A 45 25.30 22.03 -8.00
CA VAL A 45 25.29 23.06 -9.05
C VAL A 45 25.06 22.39 -10.39
N SER A 46 24.27 23.04 -11.26
CA SER A 46 23.98 22.52 -12.59
C SER A 46 24.25 23.58 -13.63
N HIS A 47 25.03 23.21 -14.66
CA HIS A 47 25.37 24.10 -15.76
C HIS A 47 25.07 23.42 -17.09
N ARG A 48 24.70 24.21 -18.10
CA ARG A 48 24.52 23.68 -19.46
C ARG A 48 25.86 23.21 -20.01
N ASN A 49 25.83 22.12 -20.77
CA ASN A 49 27.04 21.52 -21.35
C ASN A 49 27.78 22.47 -22.31
N ASP A 50 27.06 23.40 -22.94
CA ASP A 50 27.65 24.40 -23.85
C ASP A 50 28.40 25.53 -23.13
N ARG A 51 28.33 25.59 -21.79
CA ARG A 51 29.12 26.49 -20.95
C ARG A 51 30.38 25.85 -20.39
N ILE A 52 30.61 24.56 -20.65
CA ILE A 52 31.80 23.85 -20.20
C ILE A 52 32.94 24.14 -21.18
N LEU A 53 33.98 24.80 -20.68
CA LEU A 53 35.19 25.10 -21.44
C LEU A 53 36.16 23.93 -21.39
N ASN A 54 36.34 23.31 -20.21
CA ASN A 54 37.15 22.13 -20.03
C ASN A 54 36.56 21.22 -18.93
N LEU A 55 36.79 19.91 -19.04
CA LEU A 55 36.42 18.93 -18.03
C LEU A 55 37.55 17.89 -17.88
N ASP A 56 38.13 17.87 -16.69
CA ASP A 56 39.16 16.92 -16.29
C ASP A 56 38.58 15.92 -15.28
N VAL A 57 38.66 14.62 -15.58
CA VAL A 57 38.30 13.57 -14.61
C VAL A 57 39.49 13.37 -13.67
N LEU A 58 39.30 13.70 -12.40
CA LEU A 58 40.33 13.59 -11.35
C LEU A 58 40.38 12.19 -10.75
N GLU A 59 39.20 11.58 -10.57
CA GLU A 59 39.04 10.26 -9.95
C GLU A 59 37.81 9.58 -10.56
N THR A 60 37.98 8.40 -11.15
CA THR A 60 36.87 7.59 -11.65
C THR A 60 36.35 6.71 -10.53
N THR A 61 35.03 6.66 -10.35
CA THR A 61 34.43 5.81 -9.31
C THR A 61 34.60 4.35 -9.68
N ALA A 62 35.37 3.60 -8.88
CA ALA A 62 35.24 2.15 -8.87
C ALA A 62 33.87 1.80 -8.28
N ALA A 63 33.21 0.76 -8.82
CA ALA A 63 31.98 0.21 -8.24
C ALA A 63 32.17 0.02 -6.72
N PRO A 64 31.17 0.36 -5.88
CA PRO A 64 31.34 0.29 -4.44
C PRO A 64 31.74 -1.13 -4.06
N ALA A 65 32.87 -1.26 -3.36
CA ALA A 65 33.19 -2.50 -2.67
C ALA A 65 32.08 -2.77 -1.67
N SER A 66 31.45 -3.94 -1.76
CA SER A 66 30.56 -4.45 -0.72
C SER A 66 31.35 -4.46 0.58
N THR A 67 31.04 -3.55 1.49
CA THR A 67 31.53 -3.66 2.86
C THR A 67 30.87 -4.89 3.46
N ASP A 68 31.63 -5.96 3.63
CA ASP A 68 31.20 -7.13 4.38
C ASP A 68 30.71 -6.66 5.75
N ALA A 69 29.40 -6.84 5.99
CA ALA A 69 28.82 -6.62 7.29
C ALA A 69 29.47 -7.58 8.29
N PRO A 70 29.79 -7.13 9.52
CA PRO A 70 30.34 -8.02 10.54
C PRO A 70 29.36 -9.16 10.83
N SER A 71 29.90 -10.38 10.97
CA SER A 71 29.11 -11.57 11.33
C SER A 71 28.37 -11.39 12.65
N PRO A 72 27.14 -11.92 12.78
CA PRO A 72 26.26 -11.58 13.89
C PRO A 72 26.76 -12.15 15.22
N PRO A 73 26.46 -11.47 16.35
CA PRO A 73 26.48 -12.11 17.66
C PRO A 73 25.44 -13.24 17.71
N ALA A 74 25.73 -14.26 18.51
CA ALA A 74 24.91 -15.47 18.62
C ALA A 74 23.44 -15.14 18.90
N GLU A 75 22.53 -15.74 18.11
CA GLU A 75 21.08 -15.60 18.29
C GLU A 75 20.67 -16.04 19.71
N GLU A 76 20.03 -15.15 20.46
CA GLU A 76 19.28 -15.57 21.63
C GLU A 76 18.10 -16.43 21.16
N SER A 77 18.07 -17.70 21.57
CA SER A 77 17.19 -18.73 20.99
C SER A 77 15.69 -18.51 21.20
N ASP A 78 15.32 -17.62 22.12
CA ASP A 78 13.95 -17.55 22.65
C ASP A 78 13.11 -16.43 22.01
N LEU A 79 13.70 -15.60 21.15
CA LEU A 79 12.98 -14.52 20.47
C LEU A 79 12.08 -15.05 19.34
N PRO A 80 10.86 -14.47 19.17
CA PRO A 80 9.94 -14.87 18.10
C PRO A 80 10.54 -14.60 16.73
N SER A 81 10.30 -15.50 15.77
CA SER A 81 10.72 -15.31 14.39
C SER A 81 9.73 -14.42 13.65
N VAL A 82 10.20 -13.32 13.06
CA VAL A 82 9.40 -12.42 12.21
C VAL A 82 10.03 -12.38 10.82
N HIS A 83 9.22 -12.61 9.79
CA HIS A 83 9.68 -12.52 8.40
C HIS A 83 9.28 -11.18 7.78
N VAL A 84 10.23 -10.46 7.19
CA VAL A 84 10.02 -9.15 6.58
C VAL A 84 10.06 -9.28 5.06
N ILE A 85 8.93 -9.03 4.41
CA ILE A 85 8.77 -9.06 2.97
C ILE A 85 8.88 -7.63 2.43
N HIS A 86 9.86 -7.41 1.55
CA HIS A 86 10.03 -6.14 0.87
C HIS A 86 9.38 -6.14 -0.51
N THR A 87 8.40 -5.25 -0.70
CA THR A 87 7.74 -5.04 -2.01
C THR A 87 8.11 -3.72 -2.69
N GLY A 88 8.62 -2.77 -1.91
CA GLY A 88 8.87 -1.39 -2.30
C GLY A 88 8.60 -0.45 -1.13
N GLY A 89 8.59 0.85 -1.43
CA GLY A 89 8.51 1.90 -0.42
C GLY A 89 9.86 2.16 0.24
N THR A 90 10.10 3.41 0.66
CA THR A 90 11.41 3.84 1.14
C THR A 90 11.64 3.58 2.63
N ILE A 91 10.75 2.85 3.31
CA ILE A 91 10.83 2.62 4.76
C ILE A 91 12.14 1.97 5.20
N ALA A 92 12.77 1.19 4.31
CA ALA A 92 14.06 0.55 4.55
C ALA A 92 15.17 1.04 3.59
N SER A 93 15.09 2.28 3.13
CA SER A 93 16.12 2.88 2.27
C SER A 93 17.19 3.62 3.07
N LYS A 94 18.41 3.65 2.54
CA LYS A 94 19.56 4.43 3.02
C LYS A 94 19.92 5.51 2.01
N VAL A 95 20.29 6.70 2.47
CA VAL A 95 20.95 7.69 1.62
C VAL A 95 22.45 7.54 1.73
N ASP A 96 23.08 7.35 0.58
CA ASP A 96 24.51 7.58 0.40
C ASP A 96 24.72 9.10 0.36
N TYR A 97 25.24 9.68 1.44
CA TYR A 97 25.50 11.13 1.52
C TYR A 97 26.61 11.59 0.57
N THR A 98 27.49 10.69 0.11
CA THR A 98 28.57 10.99 -0.84
C THR A 98 27.99 11.21 -2.25
N THR A 99 27.07 10.35 -2.68
CA THR A 99 26.45 10.43 -4.02
C THR A 99 25.08 11.14 -4.02
N GLY A 100 24.45 11.28 -2.86
CA GLY A 100 23.04 11.67 -2.73
C GLY A 100 22.05 10.58 -3.19
N ALA A 101 22.54 9.39 -3.55
CA ALA A 101 21.70 8.30 -4.02
C ALA A 101 20.98 7.62 -2.85
N VAL A 102 19.70 7.31 -3.06
CA VAL A 102 18.92 6.48 -2.13
C VAL A 102 19.13 5.03 -2.56
N THR A 103 19.90 4.27 -1.79
CA THR A 103 20.09 2.82 -1.96
C THR A 103 19.22 2.07 -0.99
N ALA A 104 18.74 0.92 -1.39
CA ALA A 104 17.67 0.22 -0.70
C ALA A 104 18.29 -0.92 0.12
N SER A 105 18.05 -0.94 1.44
CA SER A 105 18.83 -1.71 2.42
C SER A 105 17.97 -2.82 3.02
N PHE A 106 18.22 -4.08 2.67
CA PHE A 106 17.22 -5.15 2.83
C PHE A 106 17.72 -6.46 3.41
N GLU A 107 19.03 -6.56 3.68
CA GLU A 107 19.52 -7.69 4.45
C GLU A 107 19.10 -7.53 5.92
N PRO A 108 18.81 -8.62 6.66
CA PRO A 108 18.41 -8.55 8.06
C PRO A 108 19.42 -7.75 8.91
N GLU A 109 20.70 -7.88 8.63
CA GLU A 109 21.82 -7.18 9.27
C GLU A 109 21.73 -5.68 9.02
N GLU A 110 21.38 -5.28 7.81
CA GLU A 110 21.24 -3.88 7.46
C GLU A 110 20.03 -3.25 8.16
N LEU A 111 18.88 -3.94 8.19
CA LEU A 111 17.71 -3.48 8.96
C LEU A 111 18.03 -3.32 10.43
N ARG A 112 18.75 -4.27 11.04
CA ARG A 112 19.22 -4.20 12.43
C ARG A 112 20.21 -3.07 12.66
N SER A 113 21.10 -2.81 11.70
CA SER A 113 22.06 -1.71 11.80
C SER A 113 21.37 -0.33 11.74
N ASN A 114 20.30 -0.23 10.94
CA ASN A 114 19.54 1.01 10.78
C ASN A 114 18.52 1.23 11.89
N VAL A 115 17.97 0.15 12.45
CA VAL A 115 16.98 0.16 13.52
C VAL A 115 17.39 -0.86 14.61
N PRO A 116 18.36 -0.51 15.47
CA PRO A 116 18.91 -1.42 16.48
C PRO A 116 17.87 -1.96 17.47
N GLU A 117 16.78 -1.22 17.69
CA GLU A 117 15.67 -1.60 18.56
C GLU A 117 15.05 -2.94 18.17
N LEU A 118 15.12 -3.33 16.88
CA LEU A 118 14.56 -4.59 16.39
C LEU A 118 15.29 -5.83 16.95
N ALA A 119 16.57 -5.70 17.32
CA ALA A 119 17.40 -6.84 17.72
C ALA A 119 16.88 -7.54 18.99
N GLY A 120 16.32 -6.79 19.94
CA GLY A 120 15.73 -7.32 21.17
C GLY A 120 14.26 -7.74 21.03
N MET A 121 13.62 -7.50 19.88
CA MET A 121 12.18 -7.75 19.70
C MET A 121 11.91 -9.09 19.00
N ALA A 122 12.70 -9.42 17.98
CA ALA A 122 12.46 -10.58 17.13
C ALA A 122 13.71 -11.06 16.37
N ARG A 123 13.73 -12.35 16.03
CA ARG A 123 14.66 -12.88 15.03
C ARG A 123 14.12 -12.59 13.64
N LEU A 124 14.84 -11.77 12.88
CA LEU A 124 14.41 -11.31 11.58
C LEU A 124 14.95 -12.20 10.47
N SER A 125 14.10 -12.49 9.50
CA SER A 125 14.50 -12.98 8.18
C SER A 125 13.84 -12.10 7.13
N THR A 126 14.43 -11.95 5.95
CA THR A 126 13.91 -11.05 4.91
C THR A 126 13.74 -11.77 3.59
N THR A 127 12.79 -11.31 2.78
CA THR A 127 12.68 -11.66 1.36
C THR A 127 12.36 -10.41 0.55
N LYS A 128 13.12 -10.16 -0.51
CA LYS A 128 12.85 -9.06 -1.45
C LYS A 128 12.04 -9.56 -2.65
N LEU A 129 10.76 -9.19 -2.71
CA LEU A 129 9.90 -9.47 -3.87
C LEU A 129 10.10 -8.46 -5.00
N GLY A 130 10.55 -7.25 -4.69
CA GLY A 130 10.85 -6.22 -5.66
C GLY A 130 11.07 -4.85 -5.01
N ASN A 131 11.26 -3.83 -5.83
CA ASN A 131 11.28 -2.42 -5.41
C ASN A 131 10.32 -1.64 -6.33
N MET A 132 9.03 -1.75 -6.03
CA MET A 132 7.95 -1.21 -6.87
C MET A 132 7.34 0.04 -6.22
N PHE A 133 6.93 1.01 -7.04
CA PHE A 133 6.02 2.04 -6.55
C PHE A 133 4.64 1.43 -6.31
N SER A 134 3.97 1.87 -5.25
CA SER A 134 2.70 1.26 -4.85
C SER A 134 1.59 1.43 -5.90
N ASP A 135 1.59 2.53 -6.65
CA ASP A 135 0.65 2.80 -7.74
C ASP A 135 0.84 1.88 -8.97
N ASP A 136 2.02 1.27 -9.10
CA ASP A 136 2.30 0.24 -10.13
C ASP A 136 1.92 -1.18 -9.70
N LEU A 137 1.48 -1.38 -8.46
CA LEU A 137 1.08 -2.70 -7.98
C LEU A 137 -0.23 -3.16 -8.61
N ARG A 138 -0.35 -4.48 -8.76
CA ARG A 138 -1.35 -5.18 -9.58
C ARG A 138 -1.59 -6.57 -8.95
N PRO A 139 -2.64 -7.29 -9.34
CA PRO A 139 -3.03 -8.55 -8.70
C PRO A 139 -1.94 -9.63 -8.66
N GLN A 140 -1.09 -9.71 -9.68
CA GLN A 140 0.06 -10.63 -9.66
C GLN A 140 1.02 -10.37 -8.49
N HIS A 141 1.13 -9.13 -8.04
CA HIS A 141 1.96 -8.76 -6.91
C HIS A 141 1.30 -9.15 -5.58
N TRP A 142 -0.03 -9.03 -5.48
CA TRP A 142 -0.79 -9.54 -4.33
C TRP A 142 -0.63 -11.05 -4.19
N ASN A 143 -0.70 -11.81 -5.29
CA ASN A 143 -0.46 -13.25 -5.28
C ASN A 143 0.95 -13.60 -4.79
N LYS A 144 1.98 -12.88 -5.25
CA LYS A 144 3.36 -13.07 -4.78
C LYS A 144 3.52 -12.77 -3.29
N MET A 145 2.92 -11.68 -2.81
CA MET A 145 2.92 -11.33 -1.38
C MET A 145 2.23 -12.40 -0.54
N ALA A 146 1.05 -12.87 -0.96
CA ALA A 146 0.30 -13.90 -0.25
C ALA A 146 1.07 -15.23 -0.19
N ALA A 147 1.67 -15.65 -1.31
CA ALA A 147 2.50 -16.85 -1.38
C ALA A 147 3.73 -16.75 -0.44
N ALA A 148 4.43 -15.62 -0.45
CA ALA A 148 5.57 -15.40 0.44
C ALA A 148 5.17 -15.35 1.93
N CYS A 149 3.99 -14.83 2.26
CA CYS A 149 3.45 -14.90 3.63
C CYS A 149 3.20 -16.36 4.04
N ALA A 150 2.58 -17.16 3.17
CA ALA A 150 2.30 -18.57 3.43
C ALA A 150 3.59 -19.38 3.61
N GLU A 151 4.60 -19.15 2.76
CA GLU A 151 5.92 -19.77 2.87
C GLU A 151 6.62 -19.39 4.18
N ALA A 152 6.58 -18.11 4.57
CA ALA A 152 7.13 -17.66 5.85
C ALA A 152 6.49 -18.37 7.05
N PHE A 153 5.16 -18.54 7.04
CA PHE A 153 4.47 -19.28 8.10
C PHE A 153 4.81 -20.78 8.08
N ALA A 154 4.92 -21.39 6.90
CA ALA A 154 5.35 -22.79 6.77
C ALA A 154 6.78 -23.01 7.32
N ASN A 155 7.64 -22.00 7.18
CA ASN A 155 8.99 -21.97 7.74
C ASN A 155 9.04 -21.57 9.23
N GLY A 156 7.89 -21.46 9.90
CA GLY A 156 7.80 -21.26 11.34
C GLY A 156 7.81 -19.81 11.81
N ALA A 157 7.62 -18.83 10.91
CA ALA A 157 7.47 -17.43 11.32
C ALA A 157 6.26 -17.26 12.26
N ARG A 158 6.45 -16.52 13.36
CA ARG A 158 5.38 -16.12 14.28
C ARG A 158 4.45 -15.09 13.66
N GLY A 159 5.00 -14.21 12.82
CA GLY A 159 4.31 -13.14 12.13
C GLY A 159 5.11 -12.66 10.93
N VAL A 160 4.45 -11.94 10.03
CA VAL A 160 5.04 -11.41 8.80
C VAL A 160 4.83 -9.90 8.77
N VAL A 161 5.86 -9.16 8.39
CA VAL A 161 5.80 -7.72 8.10
C VAL A 161 5.98 -7.53 6.60
N VAL A 162 5.06 -6.83 5.94
CA VAL A 162 5.13 -6.47 4.53
C VAL A 162 5.40 -4.97 4.43
N THR A 163 6.63 -4.61 4.07
CA THR A 163 6.97 -3.20 3.80
C THR A 163 6.46 -2.82 2.41
N HIS A 164 5.75 -1.70 2.32
CA HIS A 164 4.96 -1.34 1.15
C HIS A 164 4.92 0.18 0.95
N GLY A 165 4.80 0.64 -0.30
CA GLY A 165 4.54 2.06 -0.61
C GLY A 165 3.14 2.49 -0.14
N THR A 166 2.97 3.74 0.28
CA THR A 166 1.74 4.14 1.00
C THR A 166 0.51 4.35 0.12
N ASP A 167 0.64 4.56 -1.20
CA ASP A 167 -0.51 4.99 -2.01
C ASP A 167 -1.55 3.88 -2.21
N THR A 168 -1.11 2.62 -2.29
CA THR A 168 -2.01 1.46 -2.45
C THR A 168 -1.88 0.43 -1.33
N LEU A 169 -1.24 0.79 -0.22
CA LEU A 169 -1.02 -0.10 0.93
C LEU A 169 -2.33 -0.73 1.40
N HIS A 170 -3.40 0.05 1.53
CA HIS A 170 -4.71 -0.46 1.95
C HIS A 170 -5.35 -1.41 0.95
N HIS A 171 -5.11 -1.26 -0.35
CA HIS A 171 -5.59 -2.23 -1.35
C HIS A 171 -4.91 -3.58 -1.18
N SER A 172 -3.58 -3.60 -1.02
CA SER A 172 -2.82 -4.83 -0.81
C SER A 172 -3.14 -5.50 0.53
N ALA A 173 -3.38 -4.71 1.59
CA ALA A 173 -3.82 -5.22 2.89
C ALA A 173 -5.18 -5.91 2.77
N ALA A 174 -6.18 -5.24 2.18
CA ALA A 174 -7.48 -5.85 1.92
C ALA A 174 -7.36 -7.12 1.04
N ALA A 175 -6.47 -7.11 0.04
CA ALA A 175 -6.29 -8.23 -0.87
C ALA A 175 -5.78 -9.48 -0.15
N LEU A 176 -4.76 -9.33 0.71
CA LEU A 176 -4.26 -10.46 1.49
C LEU A 176 -5.26 -10.88 2.57
N ALA A 177 -6.03 -9.96 3.15
CA ALA A 177 -7.10 -10.32 4.08
C ALA A 177 -8.11 -11.27 3.43
N PHE A 178 -8.59 -10.97 2.22
CA PHE A 178 -9.47 -11.87 1.49
C PHE A 178 -8.75 -13.15 1.03
N SER A 179 -7.47 -13.07 0.65
CA SER A 179 -6.68 -14.26 0.28
C SER A 179 -6.65 -15.29 1.42
N PHE A 180 -6.46 -14.83 2.67
CA PHE A 180 -6.35 -15.73 3.83
C PHE A 180 -7.67 -16.01 4.53
N ALA A 181 -8.67 -15.12 4.44
CA ALA A 181 -9.89 -15.20 5.24
C ALA A 181 -11.21 -15.11 4.45
N GLY A 182 -11.15 -14.90 3.13
CA GLY A 182 -12.32 -14.73 2.27
C GLY A 182 -13.23 -15.95 2.18
N GLN A 183 -12.73 -17.14 2.52
CA GLN A 183 -13.50 -18.39 2.58
C GLN A 183 -13.75 -18.86 4.03
N GLY A 184 -13.76 -17.92 4.99
CA GLY A 184 -14.03 -18.25 6.39
C GLY A 184 -12.84 -18.88 7.13
N THR A 185 -11.63 -18.78 6.57
CA THR A 185 -10.37 -19.19 7.20
C THR A 185 -9.64 -18.00 7.86
N ARG A 186 -8.41 -18.22 8.34
CA ARG A 186 -7.51 -17.19 8.86
C ARG A 186 -6.03 -17.53 8.62
N PRO A 187 -5.11 -16.56 8.60
CA PRO A 187 -3.68 -16.86 8.51
C PRO A 187 -3.15 -17.46 9.81
N ALA A 188 -2.01 -18.17 9.70
CA ALA A 188 -1.36 -18.80 10.84
C ALA A 188 -0.90 -17.79 11.90
N GLY A 189 -0.45 -16.60 11.49
CA GLY A 189 -0.05 -15.51 12.37
C GLY A 189 -0.37 -14.14 11.79
N PRO A 190 -0.04 -13.05 12.50
CA PRO A 190 -0.25 -11.68 12.05
C PRO A 190 0.49 -11.42 10.74
N ILE A 191 -0.21 -10.76 9.81
CA ILE A 191 0.37 -10.19 8.60
C ILE A 191 0.21 -8.67 8.71
N VAL A 192 1.34 -7.97 8.79
CA VAL A 192 1.40 -6.54 9.10
C VAL A 192 1.90 -5.76 7.90
N PHE A 193 1.05 -4.95 7.30
CA PHE A 193 1.46 -3.97 6.29
C PHE A 193 1.95 -2.70 6.96
N VAL A 194 3.07 -2.19 6.47
CA VAL A 194 3.71 -0.98 7.00
C VAL A 194 4.36 -0.18 5.87
N GLY A 195 4.37 1.14 6.02
CA GLY A 195 5.05 2.07 5.11
C GLY A 195 5.55 3.31 5.84
N SER A 196 6.02 4.31 5.08
CA SER A 196 6.36 5.63 5.62
C SER A 196 5.85 6.73 4.69
N GLN A 197 5.36 7.82 5.28
CA GLN A 197 4.92 9.01 4.55
C GLN A 197 6.09 9.94 4.26
N ARG A 198 7.10 9.93 5.14
CA ARG A 198 8.35 10.64 4.96
C ARG A 198 9.43 9.64 4.59
N SER A 199 10.23 10.03 3.61
CA SER A 199 11.36 9.21 3.18
C SER A 199 12.33 8.97 4.34
N SER A 200 12.89 7.76 4.41
CA SER A 200 13.72 7.27 5.52
C SER A 200 15.00 8.07 5.75
N ASP A 201 15.48 8.76 4.71
CA ASP A 201 16.70 9.56 4.74
C ASP A 201 16.57 10.87 5.51
N ARG A 202 15.34 11.26 5.85
CA ARG A 202 15.07 12.48 6.60
C ARG A 202 15.14 12.18 8.09
N GLY A 203 15.82 13.04 8.85
CA GLY A 203 15.86 12.92 10.33
C GLY A 203 14.50 13.05 11.02
N SER A 204 13.45 13.44 10.30
CA SER A 204 12.06 13.43 10.79
C SER A 204 11.23 12.31 10.18
N SER A 205 11.85 11.23 9.69
CA SER A 205 11.14 10.11 9.08
C SER A 205 10.28 9.38 10.11
N ASP A 206 9.11 8.94 9.68
CA ASP A 206 8.23 8.01 10.38
C ASP A 206 8.62 6.54 10.17
N ALA A 207 9.62 6.26 9.32
CA ALA A 207 9.97 4.92 8.89
C ALA A 207 10.41 3.98 10.02
N ALA A 208 11.33 4.44 10.88
CA ALA A 208 11.87 3.63 11.97
C ALA A 208 10.78 3.24 12.98
N GLU A 209 9.99 4.22 13.43
CA GLU A 209 8.93 3.97 14.42
C GLU A 209 7.83 3.07 13.87
N ASN A 210 7.38 3.30 12.63
CA ASN A 210 6.39 2.43 11.98
C ASN A 210 6.93 1.00 11.86
N LEU A 211 8.20 0.81 11.46
CA LEU A 211 8.81 -0.51 11.34
C LEU A 211 8.94 -1.22 12.69
N ILE A 212 9.38 -0.49 13.72
CA ILE A 212 9.44 -0.98 15.11
C ILE A 212 8.07 -1.46 15.57
N ALA A 213 7.03 -0.64 15.41
CA ALA A 213 5.66 -0.98 15.80
C ALA A 213 5.13 -2.19 15.00
N ALA A 214 5.43 -2.26 13.70
CA ALA A 214 4.99 -3.36 12.85
C ALA A 214 5.64 -4.70 13.24
N VAL A 215 6.96 -4.70 13.49
CA VAL A 215 7.69 -5.89 13.95
C VAL A 215 7.20 -6.31 15.34
N HIS A 216 6.98 -5.35 16.25
CA HIS A 216 6.41 -5.61 17.57
C HIS A 216 5.05 -6.30 17.47
N TRP A 217 4.14 -5.80 16.63
CA TRP A 217 2.84 -6.44 16.44
C TRP A 217 2.94 -7.83 15.82
N ALA A 218 3.82 -8.03 14.82
CA ALA A 218 4.04 -9.32 14.20
C ALA A 218 4.57 -10.37 15.20
N ALA A 219 5.46 -9.95 16.10
CA ALA A 219 6.06 -10.79 17.13
C ALA A 219 5.11 -11.09 18.30
N HIS A 220 4.47 -10.05 18.84
CA HIS A 220 3.84 -10.08 20.17
C HIS A 220 2.33 -9.83 20.16
N GLY A 221 1.76 -9.38 19.04
CA GLY A 221 0.31 -9.20 18.90
C GLY A 221 -0.47 -10.52 18.98
N PRO A 222 -1.78 -10.47 19.29
CA PRO A 222 -2.64 -11.65 19.32
C PRO A 222 -2.61 -12.40 17.98
N ARG A 223 -2.89 -13.72 18.02
CA ARG A 223 -3.12 -14.47 16.79
C ARG A 223 -4.40 -13.92 16.12
N PRO A 224 -4.41 -13.74 14.79
CA PRO A 224 -5.60 -13.24 14.12
C PRO A 224 -6.73 -14.27 14.25
N SER A 225 -7.95 -13.78 14.42
CA SER A 225 -9.22 -14.53 14.42
C SER A 225 -9.82 -14.64 13.01
N GLY A 226 -9.59 -13.63 12.18
CA GLY A 226 -10.26 -13.41 10.90
C GLY A 226 -11.65 -12.77 11.03
N GLY A 227 -12.21 -12.67 12.25
CA GLY A 227 -13.56 -12.18 12.50
C GLY A 227 -13.68 -10.66 12.52
N MET A 228 -12.63 -9.96 12.97
CA MET A 228 -12.62 -8.50 13.16
C MET A 228 -11.87 -7.75 12.04
N GLY A 229 -11.64 -8.41 10.91
CA GLY A 229 -10.82 -7.86 9.81
C GLY A 229 -9.32 -7.84 10.14
N ASP A 230 -8.89 -8.62 11.13
CA ASP A 230 -7.53 -8.75 11.66
C ASP A 230 -6.66 -9.79 10.92
N ALA A 231 -7.21 -10.48 9.91
CA ALA A 231 -6.46 -11.40 9.04
C ALA A 231 -5.19 -10.74 8.47
N THR A 232 -5.28 -9.45 8.15
CA THR A 232 -4.12 -8.59 7.94
C THR A 232 -4.38 -7.28 8.66
N VAL A 233 -3.32 -6.59 9.07
CA VAL A 233 -3.43 -5.26 9.68
C VAL A 233 -2.53 -4.25 8.98
N VAL A 234 -2.87 -2.97 9.09
CA VAL A 234 -2.00 -1.85 8.72
C VAL A 234 -1.52 -1.20 10.00
N VAL A 235 -0.20 -1.05 10.15
CA VAL A 235 0.42 -0.34 11.28
C VAL A 235 1.10 0.91 10.79
N MET A 236 0.62 2.07 11.24
CA MET A 236 1.10 3.41 10.90
C MET A 236 0.89 4.33 12.11
N HIS A 237 1.53 5.50 12.16
CA HIS A 237 1.27 6.53 13.18
C HIS A 237 -0.22 6.79 13.44
N ALA A 238 -0.60 6.86 14.72
CA ALA A 238 -1.97 7.16 15.14
C ALA A 238 -2.30 8.66 15.01
N ALA A 239 -1.29 9.51 15.18
CA ALA A 239 -1.39 10.96 15.14
C ALA A 239 -0.16 11.58 14.44
N SER A 240 -0.03 12.91 14.45
CA SER A 240 1.07 13.58 13.73
C SER A 240 2.40 13.57 14.48
N ASP A 241 2.34 13.25 15.77
CA ASP A 241 3.43 13.11 16.73
C ASP A 241 4.01 11.69 16.73
N ASP A 242 5.26 11.61 17.16
CA ASP A 242 5.96 10.35 17.38
C ASP A 242 5.53 9.74 18.73
N GLY A 243 5.62 8.42 18.83
CA GLY A 243 5.42 7.66 20.06
C GLY A 243 4.19 6.76 20.06
N THR A 244 3.30 6.85 19.08
CA THR A 244 2.11 5.97 19.00
C THR A 244 1.74 5.61 17.57
N CYS A 245 1.68 4.31 17.29
CA CYS A 245 1.12 3.74 16.07
C CYS A 245 -0.26 3.11 16.33
N ALA A 246 -1.14 3.16 15.34
CA ALA A 246 -2.43 2.49 15.35
C ALA A 246 -2.35 1.17 14.57
N VAL A 247 -3.03 0.15 15.05
CA VAL A 247 -3.24 -1.13 14.37
C VAL A 247 -4.63 -1.13 13.74
N LEU A 248 -4.70 -1.01 12.43
CA LEU A 248 -5.94 -0.88 11.67
C LEU A 248 -6.30 -2.22 10.99
N PRO A 249 -7.58 -2.64 10.96
CA PRO A 249 -7.99 -3.81 10.18
C PRO A 249 -7.69 -3.59 8.69
N GLY A 250 -7.06 -4.55 8.02
CA GLY A 250 -6.59 -4.36 6.63
C GLY A 250 -7.71 -4.08 5.63
N VAL A 251 -8.89 -4.66 5.84
CA VAL A 251 -10.10 -4.45 5.01
C VAL A 251 -10.79 -3.11 5.27
N ALA A 252 -10.47 -2.44 6.37
CA ALA A 252 -11.09 -1.17 6.78
C ALA A 252 -10.13 0.02 6.69
N ALA A 253 -8.83 -0.24 6.61
CA ALA A 253 -7.82 0.80 6.50
C ALA A 253 -7.95 1.54 5.16
N ARG A 254 -7.79 2.86 5.18
CA ARG A 254 -7.70 3.70 3.97
C ARG A 254 -6.74 4.85 4.19
N LYS A 255 -5.93 5.19 3.17
CA LYS A 255 -5.16 6.43 3.16
C LYS A 255 -6.09 7.63 2.93
N MET A 256 -6.31 8.43 3.97
CA MET A 256 -7.24 9.56 4.01
C MET A 256 -6.56 10.92 3.85
N HIS A 257 -5.23 10.96 3.92
CA HIS A 257 -4.45 12.17 3.74
C HIS A 257 -3.26 11.93 2.83
N SER A 258 -2.90 12.92 2.01
CA SER A 258 -1.82 12.79 1.02
C SER A 258 -0.42 12.77 1.64
N THR A 259 -0.22 13.45 2.77
CA THR A 259 1.13 13.70 3.34
C THR A 259 1.31 13.50 4.86
N ARG A 260 0.24 13.39 5.65
CA ARG A 260 0.35 13.34 7.11
C ARG A 260 0.80 11.95 7.55
N ARG A 261 1.53 11.85 8.66
CA ARG A 261 1.95 10.55 9.24
C ARG A 261 0.75 9.67 9.61
N ASP A 262 -0.27 10.29 10.20
CA ASP A 262 -1.57 9.70 10.51
C ASP A 262 -2.55 9.70 9.33
N ALA A 263 -2.03 9.52 8.11
CA ALA A 263 -2.86 9.47 6.90
C ALA A 263 -3.81 8.28 6.89
N PHE A 264 -3.46 7.15 7.50
CA PHE A 264 -4.28 5.95 7.47
C PHE A 264 -5.33 5.96 8.59
N ARG A 265 -6.59 5.70 8.24
CA ARG A 265 -7.71 5.58 9.18
C ARG A 265 -8.48 4.29 8.92
N ALA A 266 -9.10 3.74 9.96
CA ALA A 266 -10.11 2.70 9.81
C ALA A 266 -11.45 3.33 9.46
N LEU A 267 -12.11 2.84 8.42
CA LEU A 267 -13.44 3.26 7.98
C LEU A 267 -14.44 2.15 8.28
N ASN A 268 -15.60 2.51 8.86
CA ASN A 268 -16.65 1.56 9.25
C ASN A 268 -16.18 0.43 10.20
N ALA A 269 -15.05 0.63 10.89
CA ALA A 269 -14.49 -0.30 11.85
C ALA A 269 -13.71 0.45 12.93
N ALA A 270 -13.58 -0.16 14.11
CA ALA A 270 -12.73 0.37 15.17
C ALA A 270 -11.24 0.07 14.89
N VAL A 271 -10.36 0.93 15.42
CA VAL A 271 -8.94 0.62 15.57
C VAL A 271 -8.80 -0.61 16.48
N LEU A 272 -7.97 -1.58 16.09
CA LEU A 272 -7.82 -2.84 16.83
C LEU A 272 -6.96 -2.65 18.09
N ALA A 273 -5.89 -1.86 17.98
CA ALA A 273 -4.97 -1.60 19.07
C ALA A 273 -4.16 -0.32 18.82
N HIS A 274 -3.53 0.19 19.88
CA HIS A 274 -2.46 1.18 19.78
C HIS A 274 -1.15 0.57 20.26
N ILE A 275 -0.04 0.99 19.67
CA ILE A 275 1.32 0.58 20.03
C ILE A 275 2.07 1.83 20.45
N GLU A 276 2.48 1.87 21.72
CA GLU A 276 3.35 2.91 22.24
C GLU A 276 4.80 2.52 21.93
N VAL A 277 5.54 3.42 21.29
CA VAL A 277 6.95 3.23 20.94
C VAL A 277 7.79 4.22 21.74
N SER A 278 8.67 3.70 22.59
CA SER A 278 9.53 4.52 23.46
C SER A 278 10.95 3.96 23.50
N HIS A 279 11.89 4.73 24.06
CA HIS A 279 13.24 4.26 24.34
C HIS A 279 13.31 3.06 25.30
N ALA A 280 12.26 2.84 26.11
CA ALA A 280 12.18 1.72 27.03
C ALA A 280 11.63 0.44 26.36
N GLY A 281 11.25 0.51 25.08
CA GLY A 281 10.65 -0.58 24.31
C GLY A 281 9.22 -0.26 23.84
N CYS A 282 8.59 -1.28 23.27
CA CYS A 282 7.24 -1.22 22.73
C CYS A 282 6.22 -1.92 23.61
N GLN A 283 5.05 -1.31 23.77
CA GLN A 283 3.91 -1.92 24.43
C GLN A 283 2.67 -1.68 23.58
N HIS A 284 1.72 -2.62 23.59
CA HIS A 284 0.46 -2.44 22.87
C HIS A 284 -0.73 -2.54 23.82
N SER A 285 -1.77 -1.76 23.53
CA SER A 285 -3.06 -1.80 24.21
C SER A 285 -4.15 -2.14 23.19
N LEU A 286 -4.87 -3.22 23.44
CA LEU A 286 -5.99 -3.63 22.58
C LEU A 286 -7.20 -2.74 22.85
N ASN A 287 -7.96 -2.42 21.80
CA ASN A 287 -9.29 -1.88 21.96
C ASN A 287 -10.17 -2.88 22.71
N GLU A 288 -11.01 -2.41 23.63
CA GLU A 288 -11.86 -3.28 24.47
C GLU A 288 -12.74 -4.23 23.64
N GLY A 289 -13.30 -3.75 22.53
CA GLY A 289 -14.11 -4.58 21.63
C GLY A 289 -13.30 -5.67 20.95
N TYR A 290 -12.06 -5.36 20.55
CA TYR A 290 -11.16 -6.34 19.94
C TYR A 290 -10.64 -7.35 20.96
N ALA A 291 -10.28 -6.92 22.18
CA ALA A 291 -9.86 -7.81 23.25
C ALA A 291 -10.93 -8.85 23.58
N LYS A 292 -12.20 -8.41 23.76
CA LYS A 292 -13.34 -9.31 23.98
C LYS A 292 -13.58 -10.26 22.81
N ALA A 293 -13.42 -9.78 21.58
CA ALA A 293 -13.58 -10.62 20.40
C ALA A 293 -12.53 -11.73 20.34
N ILE A 294 -11.27 -11.43 20.64
CA ILE A 294 -10.18 -12.42 20.68
C ILE A 294 -10.36 -13.42 21.83
N GLU A 295 -10.83 -12.98 23.00
CA GLU A 295 -11.12 -13.88 24.13
C GLU A 295 -12.29 -14.83 23.85
N ALA A 296 -13.31 -14.35 23.13
CA ALA A 296 -14.50 -15.12 22.79
C ALA A 296 -14.36 -15.94 21.49
N ASP A 297 -13.26 -15.79 20.75
CA ASP A 297 -13.09 -16.41 19.43
C ASP A 297 -12.87 -17.92 19.56
N GLU A 298 -13.73 -18.70 18.89
CA GLU A 298 -13.52 -20.14 18.70
C GLU A 298 -12.47 -20.42 17.60
N GLY A 299 -12.06 -19.38 16.86
CA GLY A 299 -11.02 -19.42 15.85
C GLY A 299 -11.54 -19.96 14.53
N ARG A 300 -11.50 -19.15 13.48
CA ARG A 300 -11.62 -19.68 12.11
C ARG A 300 -10.55 -20.76 11.87
N PRO A 301 -10.84 -21.78 11.03
CA PRO A 301 -9.80 -22.72 10.62
C PRO A 301 -8.62 -22.00 9.96
N LEU A 302 -7.41 -22.51 10.18
CA LEU A 302 -6.23 -22.00 9.48
C LEU A 302 -6.39 -22.20 7.98
N ALA A 303 -6.03 -21.20 7.20
CA ALA A 303 -5.94 -21.32 5.75
C ALA A 303 -4.82 -22.30 5.40
N GLU A 304 -5.14 -23.36 4.65
CA GLU A 304 -4.14 -24.28 4.11
C GLU A 304 -3.25 -23.60 3.06
N SER A 305 -3.87 -22.74 2.24
CA SER A 305 -3.20 -21.89 1.26
C SER A 305 -3.98 -20.59 1.06
N PRO A 306 -3.33 -19.47 0.72
CA PRO A 306 -4.03 -18.25 0.36
C PRO A 306 -4.78 -18.44 -0.97
N GLY A 307 -6.00 -17.91 -1.06
CA GLY A 307 -6.69 -17.74 -2.33
C GLY A 307 -5.96 -16.78 -3.26
N THR A 308 -6.14 -16.93 -4.57
CA THR A 308 -5.41 -16.18 -5.58
C THR A 308 -6.31 -15.26 -6.39
N TYR A 309 -5.77 -14.14 -6.84
CA TYR A 309 -6.42 -13.22 -7.77
C TYR A 309 -6.11 -13.56 -9.22
N ARG A 310 -7.14 -13.64 -10.05
CA ARG A 310 -7.02 -13.74 -11.51
C ARG A 310 -6.49 -12.44 -12.10
N THR A 311 -5.43 -12.51 -12.89
CA THR A 311 -4.75 -11.33 -13.45
C THR A 311 -5.36 -10.83 -14.77
N ASP A 312 -6.31 -11.58 -15.33
CA ASP A 312 -7.01 -11.28 -16.58
C ASP A 312 -8.32 -10.51 -16.38
N LEU A 313 -8.81 -10.37 -15.14
CA LEU A 313 -10.06 -9.69 -14.85
C LEU A 313 -9.91 -8.17 -14.97
N ASN A 314 -10.82 -7.57 -15.74
CA ASN A 314 -10.97 -6.11 -15.84
C ASN A 314 -12.19 -5.65 -15.04
N LEU A 315 -11.99 -4.72 -14.10
CA LEU A 315 -12.99 -4.21 -13.17
C LEU A 315 -12.99 -2.66 -13.18
N PRO A 316 -13.44 -2.03 -14.27
CA PRO A 316 -13.49 -0.58 -14.36
C PRO A 316 -14.40 0.01 -13.27
N GLN A 317 -13.97 1.16 -12.74
CA GLN A 317 -14.70 1.89 -11.71
C GLN A 317 -15.15 3.26 -12.24
N LEU A 318 -16.38 3.63 -11.95
CA LEU A 318 -16.99 4.91 -12.31
C LEU A 318 -17.54 5.61 -11.07
N THR A 319 -17.60 6.93 -11.11
CA THR A 319 -18.20 7.72 -10.03
C THR A 319 -19.53 8.31 -10.48
N ALA A 320 -20.59 8.12 -9.70
CA ALA A 320 -21.89 8.71 -9.97
C ALA A 320 -21.87 10.22 -9.69
N ASN A 321 -22.07 11.03 -10.72
CA ASN A 321 -22.14 12.48 -10.62
C ASN A 321 -22.86 13.05 -11.85
N ALA A 322 -22.90 14.37 -11.99
CA ALA A 322 -23.54 15.05 -13.12
C ALA A 322 -22.90 14.73 -14.49
N TRP A 323 -21.68 14.18 -14.51
CA TRP A 323 -20.95 13.81 -15.72
C TRP A 323 -20.96 12.30 -16.00
N LEU A 324 -21.62 11.49 -15.16
CA LEU A 324 -21.79 10.08 -15.45
C LEU A 324 -22.87 9.91 -16.52
N ARG A 325 -22.45 9.53 -17.72
CA ARG A 325 -23.28 9.44 -18.93
C ARG A 325 -23.46 7.99 -19.39
N ALA A 326 -24.54 7.71 -20.11
CA ALA A 326 -24.90 6.37 -20.58
C ALA A 326 -23.79 5.76 -21.45
N GLU A 327 -23.16 6.59 -22.27
CA GLU A 327 -22.06 6.26 -23.17
C GLU A 327 -20.86 5.67 -22.43
N HIS A 328 -20.61 6.06 -21.18
CA HIS A 328 -19.55 5.46 -20.37
C HIS A 328 -19.86 4.01 -20.03
N ILE A 329 -21.10 3.71 -19.62
CA ILE A 329 -21.54 2.35 -19.31
C ILE A 329 -21.49 1.48 -20.58
N GLU A 330 -21.97 2.01 -21.70
CA GLU A 330 -21.98 1.27 -22.97
C GLU A 330 -20.58 1.00 -23.51
N ALA A 331 -19.70 1.99 -23.47
CA ALA A 331 -18.32 1.84 -23.90
C ALA A 331 -17.61 0.79 -23.05
N LEU A 332 -17.77 0.82 -21.72
CA LEU A 332 -17.20 -0.20 -20.85
C LEU A 332 -17.82 -1.57 -21.13
N ALA A 333 -19.14 -1.70 -21.20
CA ALA A 333 -19.82 -2.95 -21.48
C ALA A 333 -19.39 -3.57 -22.82
N ALA A 334 -19.07 -2.75 -23.82
CA ALA A 334 -18.56 -3.21 -25.12
C ALA A 334 -17.15 -3.84 -25.03
N THR A 335 -16.35 -3.50 -24.01
CA THR A 335 -15.03 -4.12 -23.77
C THR A 335 -15.10 -5.47 -23.06
N GLY A 336 -16.27 -5.89 -22.58
CA GLY A 336 -16.46 -7.16 -21.86
C GLY A 336 -15.75 -7.25 -20.50
N PRO A 337 -15.87 -6.26 -19.59
CA PRO A 337 -15.28 -6.34 -18.27
C PRO A 337 -15.95 -7.44 -17.44
N ALA A 338 -15.26 -7.92 -16.40
CA ALA A 338 -15.78 -8.93 -15.50
C ALA A 338 -16.88 -8.37 -14.57
N ALA A 339 -16.81 -7.08 -14.25
CA ALA A 339 -17.85 -6.30 -13.58
C ALA A 339 -17.59 -4.81 -13.79
N ILE A 340 -18.62 -3.95 -13.67
CA ILE A 340 -18.45 -2.50 -13.57
C ILE A 340 -18.82 -2.08 -12.14
N ILE A 341 -17.92 -1.34 -11.48
CA ILE A 341 -18.16 -0.82 -10.13
C ILE A 341 -18.51 0.66 -10.23
N ILE A 342 -19.63 1.07 -9.64
CA ILE A 342 -20.11 2.45 -9.64
C ILE A 342 -20.14 2.96 -8.21
N HIS A 343 -19.37 4.00 -7.93
CA HIS A 343 -19.37 4.73 -6.66
C HIS A 343 -20.61 5.63 -6.65
N GLY A 344 -21.71 5.09 -6.11
CA GLY A 344 -23.00 5.78 -6.02
C GLY A 344 -22.99 6.96 -5.05
N THR A 345 -23.98 7.83 -5.14
CA THR A 345 -24.16 8.94 -4.19
C THR A 345 -24.93 8.50 -2.95
N GLY A 346 -24.66 9.11 -1.79
CA GLY A 346 -25.42 8.86 -0.55
C GLY A 346 -25.47 7.38 -0.17
N LEU A 347 -26.65 6.78 -0.12
CA LEU A 347 -26.85 5.36 0.18
C LEU A 347 -26.55 4.41 -1.01
N GLY A 348 -25.85 4.88 -2.04
CA GLY A 348 -25.50 4.12 -3.25
C GLY A 348 -26.50 4.33 -4.39
N HIS A 349 -26.64 5.57 -4.87
CA HIS A 349 -27.56 5.92 -5.96
C HIS A 349 -26.84 6.33 -7.26
N VAL A 350 -27.46 5.98 -8.38
CA VAL A 350 -27.04 6.34 -9.74
C VAL A 350 -28.07 7.29 -10.39
N PRO A 351 -27.66 8.31 -11.17
CA PRO A 351 -28.59 9.25 -11.82
C PRO A 351 -29.34 8.58 -12.99
N MET A 352 -30.45 7.92 -12.69
CA MET A 352 -31.22 7.12 -13.66
C MET A 352 -32.72 7.44 -13.73
N SER A 353 -33.16 8.52 -13.08
CA SER A 353 -34.57 8.94 -13.04
C SER A 353 -34.71 10.38 -13.54
N ASP A 354 -35.81 10.68 -14.25
CA ASP A 354 -36.12 11.99 -14.83
C ASP A 354 -37.60 12.36 -14.57
N PRO A 355 -37.94 12.70 -13.32
CA PRO A 355 -39.32 12.96 -12.91
C PRO A 355 -39.88 14.27 -13.49
N GLU A 356 -39.04 15.29 -13.68
CA GLU A 356 -39.44 16.60 -14.20
C GLU A 356 -39.37 16.70 -15.74
N GLY A 357 -38.74 15.73 -16.41
CA GLY A 357 -38.63 15.71 -17.87
C GLY A 357 -37.56 16.64 -18.44
N ASP A 358 -36.69 17.19 -17.59
CA ASP A 358 -35.64 18.15 -17.94
C ASP A 358 -34.24 17.53 -17.97
N ALA A 359 -34.09 16.27 -17.56
CA ALA A 359 -32.84 15.52 -17.57
C ALA A 359 -32.98 14.19 -18.34
N PRO A 360 -33.29 14.22 -19.66
CA PRO A 360 -33.51 13.02 -20.46
C PRO A 360 -32.32 12.04 -20.46
N GLU A 361 -31.09 12.51 -20.23
CA GLU A 361 -29.91 11.66 -20.09
C GLU A 361 -29.99 10.62 -18.97
N ASN A 362 -30.77 10.90 -17.91
CA ASN A 362 -30.97 9.94 -16.84
C ASN A 362 -31.79 8.74 -17.31
N LYS A 363 -32.73 8.95 -18.26
CA LYS A 363 -33.46 7.85 -18.90
C LYS A 363 -32.54 7.03 -19.79
N ASP A 364 -31.58 7.67 -20.46
CA ASP A 364 -30.59 6.94 -21.27
C ASP A 364 -29.62 6.15 -20.41
N MET A 365 -29.22 6.68 -19.25
CA MET A 365 -28.47 5.96 -18.23
C MET A 365 -29.22 4.70 -17.78
N TRP A 366 -30.50 4.85 -17.41
CA TRP A 366 -31.33 3.70 -17.02
C TRP A 366 -31.38 2.62 -18.10
N LYS A 367 -31.55 3.01 -19.37
CA LYS A 367 -31.54 2.06 -20.50
C LYS A 367 -30.19 1.37 -20.65
N ALA A 368 -29.07 2.08 -20.45
CA ALA A 368 -27.73 1.50 -20.53
C ALA A 368 -27.49 0.49 -19.40
N LEU A 369 -27.87 0.83 -18.16
CA LEU A 369 -27.80 -0.09 -17.02
C LEU A 369 -28.66 -1.34 -17.24
N MET A 370 -29.89 -1.17 -17.73
CA MET A 370 -30.76 -2.30 -18.07
C MET A 370 -30.13 -3.17 -19.17
N ARG A 371 -29.57 -2.59 -20.24
CA ARG A 371 -28.90 -3.35 -21.30
C ARG A 371 -27.72 -4.16 -20.75
N ALA A 372 -26.90 -3.57 -19.88
CA ALA A 372 -25.78 -4.24 -19.24
C ALA A 372 -26.27 -5.40 -18.35
N SER A 373 -27.26 -5.15 -17.50
CA SER A 373 -27.88 -6.17 -16.64
C SER A 373 -28.51 -7.34 -17.43
N ASN A 374 -29.22 -7.05 -18.52
CA ASN A 374 -29.80 -8.07 -19.40
C ASN A 374 -28.73 -8.95 -20.07
N ARG A 375 -27.52 -8.41 -20.28
CA ARG A 375 -26.34 -9.18 -20.76
C ARG A 375 -25.64 -9.95 -19.63
N LYS A 376 -26.18 -9.92 -18.41
CA LYS A 376 -25.60 -10.51 -17.21
C LYS A 376 -24.20 -9.96 -16.87
N LEU A 377 -23.94 -8.70 -17.26
CA LEU A 377 -22.76 -7.98 -16.82
C LEU A 377 -22.98 -7.50 -15.37
N PRO A 378 -22.17 -7.94 -14.39
CA PRO A 378 -22.33 -7.50 -13.01
C PRO A 378 -22.11 -5.98 -12.87
N LEU A 379 -23.11 -5.30 -12.32
CA LEU A 379 -23.05 -3.88 -11.97
C LEU A 379 -23.05 -3.77 -10.45
N ILE A 380 -21.93 -3.33 -9.88
CA ILE A 380 -21.74 -3.25 -8.43
C ILE A 380 -21.87 -1.80 -8.00
N ILE A 381 -22.76 -1.52 -7.06
CA ILE A 381 -22.93 -0.18 -6.51
C ILE A 381 -22.27 -0.10 -5.14
N THR A 382 -21.29 0.77 -5.02
CA THR A 382 -20.71 1.22 -3.74
C THR A 382 -21.23 2.62 -3.42
N THR A 383 -20.67 3.26 -2.40
CA THR A 383 -20.95 4.67 -2.10
C THR A 383 -19.67 5.51 -2.15
N GLN A 384 -19.83 6.77 -2.58
CA GLN A 384 -18.82 7.81 -2.45
C GLN A 384 -18.63 8.27 -1.00
N CYS A 385 -19.65 8.07 -0.15
CA CYS A 385 -19.51 8.31 1.28
C CYS A 385 -18.44 7.35 1.82
N LEU A 386 -17.45 7.89 2.52
CA LEU A 386 -16.33 7.10 3.02
C LEU A 386 -16.76 6.18 4.16
N GLU A 387 -17.79 6.58 4.90
CA GLU A 387 -18.41 5.84 5.99
C GLU A 387 -19.92 5.68 5.74
N GLY A 388 -20.48 4.64 6.34
CA GLY A 388 -21.87 4.24 6.19
C GLY A 388 -22.08 3.14 5.13
N PRO A 389 -23.21 2.40 5.23
CA PRO A 389 -23.52 1.33 4.31
C PRO A 389 -24.18 1.82 3.03
N VAL A 390 -24.18 0.96 2.01
CA VAL A 390 -25.10 1.04 0.88
C VAL A 390 -26.45 0.47 1.29
N ASP A 391 -27.50 1.30 1.27
CA ASP A 391 -28.87 0.89 1.57
C ASP A 391 -29.84 1.29 0.44
N MET A 392 -30.18 0.30 -0.38
CA MET A 392 -31.07 0.47 -1.51
C MET A 392 -32.55 0.28 -1.16
N ASN A 393 -32.90 0.00 0.10
CA ASN A 393 -34.29 -0.21 0.51
C ASN A 393 -35.01 1.09 0.87
N VAL A 394 -34.28 2.13 1.28
CA VAL A 394 -34.85 3.39 1.77
C VAL A 394 -35.61 4.13 0.65
N TYR A 395 -34.94 4.43 -0.46
CA TYR A 395 -35.51 5.24 -1.54
C TYR A 395 -36.03 4.40 -2.71
N ALA A 396 -37.07 4.90 -3.40
CA ALA A 396 -37.64 4.24 -4.59
C ALA A 396 -36.57 3.96 -5.65
N LYS A 397 -35.67 4.92 -5.88
CA LYS A 397 -34.51 4.78 -6.77
C LYS A 397 -33.63 3.57 -6.41
N GLY A 398 -33.37 3.33 -5.12
CA GLY A 398 -32.61 2.16 -4.69
C GLY A 398 -33.32 0.85 -5.03
N ARG A 399 -34.63 0.78 -4.82
CA ARG A 399 -35.44 -0.40 -5.16
C ARG A 399 -35.52 -0.62 -6.68
N GLU A 400 -35.56 0.44 -7.47
CA GLU A 400 -35.43 0.37 -8.93
C GLU A 400 -34.07 -0.18 -9.37
N GLN A 401 -32.96 0.18 -8.70
CA GLN A 401 -31.64 -0.39 -8.97
C GLN A 401 -31.64 -1.89 -8.70
N GLN A 402 -32.19 -2.32 -7.56
CA GLN A 402 -32.32 -3.74 -7.23
C GLN A 402 -33.18 -4.48 -8.27
N GLY A 403 -34.26 -3.85 -8.76
CA GLY A 403 -35.08 -4.41 -9.85
C GLY A 403 -34.38 -4.50 -11.21
N LEU A 404 -33.22 -3.86 -11.37
CA LEU A 404 -32.32 -4.00 -12.51
C LEU A 404 -31.16 -4.98 -12.24
N ASP A 405 -31.21 -5.78 -11.17
CA ASP A 405 -30.14 -6.68 -10.74
C ASP A 405 -28.79 -5.96 -10.45
N LEU A 406 -28.83 -4.67 -10.06
CA LEU A 406 -27.63 -3.98 -9.54
C LEU A 406 -27.31 -4.51 -8.15
N LEU A 407 -26.06 -4.91 -7.94
CA LEU A 407 -25.57 -5.48 -6.68
C LEU A 407 -25.02 -4.39 -5.75
N GLY A 408 -24.77 -4.77 -4.50
CA GLY A 408 -24.05 -3.94 -3.53
C GLY A 408 -24.90 -3.44 -2.37
N HIS A 409 -26.22 -3.71 -2.36
CA HIS A 409 -27.03 -3.50 -1.16
C HIS A 409 -26.44 -4.26 0.03
N GLY A 410 -26.31 -3.58 1.18
CA GLY A 410 -25.75 -4.15 2.41
C GLY A 410 -24.23 -4.01 2.53
N LEU A 411 -23.52 -3.52 1.49
CA LEU A 411 -22.09 -3.27 1.59
C LEU A 411 -21.77 -2.25 2.68
N THR A 412 -20.91 -2.64 3.61
CA THR A 412 -20.43 -1.81 4.73
C THR A 412 -18.98 -1.37 4.57
N CYS A 413 -18.22 -1.96 3.65
CA CYS A 413 -16.84 -1.55 3.38
C CYS A 413 -16.77 -0.38 2.39
N HIS A 414 -15.70 0.40 2.45
CA HIS A 414 -15.46 1.48 1.49
C HIS A 414 -15.18 0.93 0.09
N ALA A 415 -15.38 1.78 -0.93
CA ALA A 415 -15.35 1.37 -2.34
C ALA A 415 -14.06 0.64 -2.77
N ASP A 416 -12.90 1.08 -2.29
CA ASP A 416 -11.62 0.44 -2.60
C ASP A 416 -11.58 -1.03 -2.12
N THR A 417 -12.03 -1.32 -0.90
CA THR A 417 -12.13 -2.69 -0.38
C THR A 417 -13.20 -3.49 -1.10
N ALA A 418 -14.35 -2.88 -1.41
CA ALA A 418 -15.41 -3.53 -2.18
C ALA A 418 -14.89 -4.00 -3.55
N ALA A 419 -14.08 -3.19 -4.23
CA ALA A 419 -13.46 -3.58 -5.50
C ALA A 419 -12.52 -4.77 -5.36
N VAL A 420 -11.71 -4.79 -4.30
CA VAL A 420 -10.82 -5.92 -3.99
C VAL A 420 -11.62 -7.18 -3.64
N LYS A 421 -12.75 -7.04 -2.91
CA LYS A 421 -13.67 -8.15 -2.60
C LYS A 421 -14.30 -8.72 -3.86
N VAL A 422 -14.84 -7.87 -4.75
CA VAL A 422 -15.41 -8.28 -6.04
C VAL A 422 -14.38 -9.05 -6.88
N HIS A 423 -13.15 -8.55 -6.95
CA HIS A 423 -12.05 -9.23 -7.64
C HIS A 423 -11.79 -10.62 -7.03
N TYR A 424 -11.70 -10.71 -5.70
CA TYR A 424 -11.49 -11.98 -5.03
C TYR A 424 -12.60 -12.98 -5.33
N LEU A 425 -13.86 -12.57 -5.17
CA LEU A 425 -15.02 -13.44 -5.41
C LEU A 425 -15.03 -13.97 -6.84
N LEU A 426 -14.81 -13.11 -7.84
CA LEU A 426 -14.71 -13.52 -9.25
C LEU A 426 -13.49 -14.40 -9.54
N SER A 427 -12.40 -14.25 -8.79
CA SER A 427 -11.22 -15.10 -8.94
C SER A 427 -11.41 -16.49 -8.34
N ALA A 428 -12.27 -16.59 -7.32
CA ALA A 428 -12.62 -17.83 -6.63
C ALA A 428 -13.91 -18.47 -7.18
N ASP A 429 -14.46 -17.96 -8.29
CA ASP A 429 -15.74 -18.39 -8.88
C ASP A 429 -16.92 -18.40 -7.88
N LEU A 430 -16.89 -17.48 -6.92
CA LEU A 430 -17.93 -17.31 -5.91
C LEU A 430 -19.03 -16.35 -6.40
N SER A 431 -20.27 -16.65 -6.03
CA SER A 431 -21.43 -15.83 -6.38
C SER A 431 -21.34 -14.44 -5.77
N LEU A 432 -21.30 -13.40 -6.62
CA LEU A 432 -21.36 -12.01 -6.18
C LEU A 432 -22.67 -11.70 -5.44
N GLN A 433 -23.80 -12.30 -5.84
CA GLN A 433 -25.08 -12.07 -5.18
C GLN A 433 -25.08 -12.56 -3.72
N GLU A 434 -24.42 -13.70 -3.46
CA GLU A 434 -24.46 -14.38 -2.16
C GLU A 434 -23.38 -13.87 -1.21
N HIS A 435 -22.19 -13.54 -1.73
CA HIS A 435 -21.01 -13.29 -0.90
C HIS A 435 -20.59 -11.81 -0.85
N LEU A 436 -21.19 -10.94 -1.66
CA LEU A 436 -20.80 -9.53 -1.69
C LEU A 436 -21.33 -8.70 -0.51
N PRO A 437 -22.59 -8.82 -0.05
CA PRO A 437 -22.99 -8.30 1.26
C PRO A 437 -22.06 -8.82 2.36
#